data_AF-A0A1I0W395-F1
#
_entry.id   AF-A0A1I0W395-F1
#
_cell.length_a   1.000
_cell.length_b   1.000
_cell.length_c   1.000
_cell.angle_alpha   90.00
_cell.angle_beta   90.00
_cell.angle_gamma   90.00
#
_symmetry.space_group_name_H-M   'P 1'
#
loop_
_entity.id
_entity.type
_entity.pdbx_description
1 polymer ?
#
loop_
_entity_poly.entity_id
_entity_poly.type
_entity_poly.pdbx_seq_one_letter_code
_entity_poly.pdbx_strand_id
1 'polypeptide(L)'
;MKRNKGKKTLLLSLLATMTMGLVTACGTNDNDQQTTASSSAASSMTTSEPSAKNNEVKELSLFIDASWYPVKEWKGPVAEKITEKTGVKLKVTVATDDKQLPLMIASGDLPDLVFTNSNIDRMSDSKLSYPWNELIEKYAPDFKIDPIRVAIHTMDDGNFYTVRNSFATQEEMAKNKYALGSDGNPGIAVREEILQELGNPPIASTDDFLKVLGMVKQKYPDMIPLIMDKDWIEQYFLQQFGVEGLLDGWYERDGKVDYAIRQPEMLDFFKFMNRLYREGYVLAENFAYTNDQLDDQYATSGKAFAHMHTVSIADSDNSKVKNAGQSFTFKMLPSAISDKTKAVSSGLGFAGTFITKNNKDPEASIKFLQYLASDEGKKLTMFGVEGEHWTWNAEGHPDLKYDPSDSDFVNSNGIKWWYLYNDGVTEGMLSYVPGTQKTKALMERKAFVVYKPELGLIQLQPDSEEKTIKTKIDEMIKNEKVRIYLAKSEEEAVANYESMVKNAEKIGLDRLVDWANQTYQKKKDLFKK
;
A
#
# COMPACT_ATOMS: atom_id res chain seq x y z
N MET A 1 -35.71 -5.99 -49.15
CA MET A 1 -36.95 -6.77 -49.39
C MET A 1 -37.11 -7.81 -48.27
N LYS A 2 -38.29 -7.82 -47.60
CA LYS A 2 -38.87 -8.83 -46.65
C LYS A 2 -38.00 -9.20 -45.41
N ARG A 3 -38.28 -8.87 -44.13
CA ARG A 3 -39.45 -8.62 -43.25
C ARG A 3 -40.23 -9.87 -42.79
N ASN A 4 -40.01 -10.30 -41.53
CA ASN A 4 -40.98 -10.79 -40.49
C ASN A 4 -40.23 -11.52 -39.35
N LYS A 5 -40.68 -11.68 -38.09
CA LYS A 5 -41.51 -10.96 -37.08
C LYS A 5 -41.81 -11.99 -35.96
N GLY A 6 -41.59 -11.63 -34.67
CA GLY A 6 -42.23 -12.22 -33.47
C GLY A 6 -41.69 -13.57 -32.97
N LYS A 7 -41.62 -13.90 -31.67
CA LYS A 7 -42.42 -13.48 -30.50
C LYS A 7 -41.60 -13.48 -29.20
N LYS A 8 -42.02 -12.61 -28.27
CA LYS A 8 -41.69 -12.56 -26.84
C LYS A 8 -42.44 -13.64 -26.03
N THR A 9 -42.09 -13.70 -24.73
CA THR A 9 -42.77 -14.27 -23.54
C THR A 9 -42.68 -15.78 -23.28
N LEU A 10 -41.97 -16.18 -22.22
CA LEU A 10 -42.60 -16.47 -20.92
C LEU A 10 -41.56 -16.43 -19.78
N LEU A 11 -41.91 -15.69 -18.73
CA LEU A 11 -41.22 -15.50 -17.45
C LEU A 11 -42.18 -16.04 -16.38
N LEU A 12 -41.66 -16.39 -15.20
CA LEU A 12 -42.31 -16.95 -13.98
C LEU A 12 -42.44 -18.47 -13.92
N SER A 13 -41.64 -19.09 -13.03
CA SER A 13 -42.13 -19.78 -11.82
C SER A 13 -41.04 -20.69 -11.23
N LEU A 14 -40.43 -20.32 -10.11
CA LEU A 14 -40.02 -21.27 -9.06
C LEU A 14 -39.63 -20.51 -7.78
N LEU A 15 -40.66 -20.08 -7.05
CA LEU A 15 -40.59 -19.84 -5.60
C LEU A 15 -41.65 -20.75 -4.98
N ALA A 16 -41.37 -21.26 -3.78
CA ALA A 16 -42.16 -22.18 -2.96
C ALA A 16 -41.88 -23.68 -3.17
N THR A 17 -41.03 -24.24 -2.31
CA THR A 17 -41.40 -25.39 -1.44
C THR A 17 -40.21 -25.79 -0.57
N MET A 18 -40.22 -25.43 0.71
CA MET A 18 -39.83 -26.35 1.78
C MET A 18 -40.19 -25.78 3.16
N THR A 19 -41.38 -26.13 3.64
CA THR A 19 -41.75 -26.09 5.06
C THR A 19 -42.47 -27.39 5.39
N MET A 20 -41.87 -28.20 6.25
CA MET A 20 -42.43 -29.10 7.27
C MET A 20 -41.20 -29.85 7.82
N GLY A 21 -40.77 -29.76 9.07
CA GLY A 21 -41.51 -29.61 10.31
C GLY A 21 -41.45 -30.96 11.05
N LEU A 22 -40.70 -31.04 12.15
CA LEU A 22 -40.90 -32.04 13.20
C LEU A 22 -40.48 -31.46 14.56
N VAL A 23 -41.23 -31.89 15.56
CA VAL A 23 -41.54 -31.24 16.83
C VAL A 23 -40.92 -32.06 17.98
N THR A 24 -40.52 -31.36 19.05
CA THR A 24 -40.36 -31.80 20.47
C THR A 24 -39.39 -32.93 20.86
N ALA A 25 -38.51 -32.62 21.82
CA ALA A 25 -38.43 -33.36 23.09
C ALA A 25 -37.74 -32.50 24.17
N CYS A 26 -38.51 -32.06 25.18
CA CYS A 26 -37.99 -31.66 26.48
C CYS A 26 -37.68 -32.92 27.30
N GLY A 27 -36.60 -32.90 28.08
CA GLY A 27 -36.27 -33.96 29.03
C GLY A 27 -35.27 -33.47 30.08
N THR A 28 -35.80 -32.96 31.18
CA THR A 28 -35.11 -32.71 32.45
C THR A 28 -34.75 -34.05 33.10
N ASN A 29 -33.57 -34.17 33.71
CA ASN A 29 -33.33 -35.11 34.80
C ASN A 29 -32.21 -34.59 35.71
N ASP A 30 -32.62 -34.24 36.93
CA ASP A 30 -31.77 -34.20 38.12
C ASP A 30 -31.21 -35.59 38.41
N ASN A 31 -29.96 -35.65 38.87
CA ASN A 31 -29.59 -36.61 39.90
C ASN A 31 -28.38 -36.10 40.69
N ASP A 32 -28.66 -35.78 41.94
CA ASP A 32 -27.73 -35.56 43.04
C ASP A 32 -26.78 -36.75 43.22
N GLN A 33 -25.50 -36.47 43.48
CA GLN A 33 -24.74 -37.27 44.42
C GLN A 33 -23.71 -36.43 45.18
N GLN A 34 -24.06 -36.23 46.45
CA GLN A 34 -23.30 -35.64 47.53
C GLN A 34 -22.21 -36.62 48.01
N THR A 35 -20.98 -36.15 48.23
CA THR A 35 -20.15 -36.67 49.34
C THR A 35 -19.04 -35.68 49.74
N THR A 36 -19.34 -35.00 50.86
CA THR A 36 -18.47 -34.81 52.04
C THR A 36 -17.25 -33.89 51.96
N ALA A 37 -17.41 -32.76 52.65
CA ALA A 37 -16.37 -31.89 53.16
C ALA A 37 -15.50 -32.58 54.23
N SER A 38 -14.23 -32.17 54.28
CA SER A 38 -13.47 -32.08 55.52
C SER A 38 -12.65 -30.80 55.50
N SER A 39 -12.94 -29.97 56.50
CA SER A 39 -12.35 -28.68 56.80
C SER A 39 -10.98 -28.81 57.45
N SER A 40 -10.02 -27.97 57.03
CA SER A 40 -9.03 -27.42 57.95
C SER A 40 -8.72 -25.97 57.55
N ALA A 41 -8.94 -25.07 58.50
CA ALA A 41 -8.67 -23.66 58.39
C ALA A 41 -7.20 -23.37 58.76
N ALA A 42 -6.54 -22.52 57.98
CA ALA A 42 -5.42 -21.69 58.44
C ALA A 42 -5.46 -20.36 57.66
N SER A 43 -5.36 -19.26 58.41
CA SER A 43 -5.57 -17.89 57.94
C SER A 43 -4.41 -17.31 57.14
N SER A 44 -4.81 -16.44 56.19
CA SER A 44 -4.17 -15.17 55.77
C SER A 44 -2.74 -15.19 55.23
N MET A 45 -2.59 -14.93 53.93
CA MET A 45 -1.88 -13.74 53.43
C MET A 45 -2.53 -13.26 52.13
N THR A 46 -2.83 -11.97 52.10
CA THR A 46 -3.42 -11.21 51.01
C THR A 46 -2.35 -10.96 49.94
N THR A 47 -2.55 -11.52 48.75
CA THR A 47 -1.95 -11.00 47.51
C THR A 47 -3.11 -10.77 46.56
N SER A 48 -3.43 -9.50 46.35
CA SER A 48 -4.35 -9.02 45.33
C SER A 48 -3.78 -9.35 43.97
N GLU A 49 -4.20 -10.46 43.38
CA GLU A 49 -4.12 -10.69 41.93
C GLU A 49 -4.91 -9.59 41.21
N PRO A 50 -4.42 -9.11 40.05
CA PRO A 50 -5.24 -8.27 39.20
C PRO A 50 -6.44 -9.10 38.77
N SER A 51 -7.63 -8.58 39.04
CA SER A 51 -8.88 -9.12 38.52
C SER A 51 -8.73 -9.37 37.02
N ALA A 52 -8.69 -10.64 36.61
CA ALA A 52 -8.86 -11.02 35.22
C ALA A 52 -10.24 -10.50 34.80
N LYS A 53 -10.26 -9.36 34.11
CA LYS A 53 -11.46 -8.94 33.38
C LYS A 53 -11.73 -10.04 32.39
N ASN A 54 -12.82 -10.75 32.60
CA ASN A 54 -13.43 -11.62 31.62
C ASN A 54 -13.99 -10.72 30.49
N ASN A 55 -13.10 -10.12 29.71
CA ASN A 55 -13.46 -9.29 28.56
C ASN A 55 -13.77 -10.25 27.42
N GLU A 56 -15.07 -10.39 27.12
CA GLU A 56 -15.53 -11.03 25.90
C GLU A 56 -14.80 -10.40 24.70
N VAL A 57 -14.12 -11.23 23.90
CA VAL A 57 -13.41 -10.78 22.70
C VAL A 57 -14.45 -10.29 21.68
N LYS A 58 -14.34 -9.02 21.29
CA LYS A 58 -15.23 -8.40 20.31
C LYS A 58 -14.72 -8.65 18.89
N GLU A 59 -15.56 -9.18 18.02
CA GLU A 59 -15.23 -9.35 16.60
C GLU A 59 -15.74 -8.17 15.76
N LEU A 60 -14.83 -7.48 15.07
CA LEU A 60 -15.13 -6.37 14.15
C LEU A 60 -14.79 -6.75 12.71
N SER A 61 -15.61 -6.36 11.75
CA SER A 61 -15.33 -6.57 10.32
C SER A 61 -14.38 -5.51 9.77
N LEU A 62 -13.35 -5.96 9.04
CA LEU A 62 -12.38 -5.10 8.35
C LEU A 62 -12.42 -5.41 6.85
N PHE A 63 -12.65 -4.38 6.03
CA PHE A 63 -12.39 -4.45 4.60
C PHE A 63 -11.08 -3.75 4.26
N ILE A 64 -10.17 -4.46 3.59
CA ILE A 64 -8.88 -3.96 3.10
C ILE A 64 -9.00 -3.72 1.60
N ASP A 65 -9.06 -2.44 1.22
CA ASP A 65 -9.13 -1.96 -0.18
C ASP A 65 -7.74 -1.96 -0.85
N ALA A 66 -7.13 -3.14 -0.92
CA ALA A 66 -5.82 -3.38 -1.52
C ALA A 66 -5.68 -4.84 -1.96
N SER A 67 -5.79 -5.12 -3.26
CA SER A 67 -5.79 -6.51 -3.77
C SER A 67 -4.46 -7.25 -3.55
N TRP A 68 -3.37 -6.51 -3.43
CA TRP A 68 -2.02 -7.01 -3.19
C TRP A 68 -1.77 -7.45 -1.73
N TYR A 69 -2.74 -7.28 -0.83
CA TYR A 69 -2.56 -7.61 0.58
C TYR A 69 -2.46 -9.13 0.78
N PRO A 70 -1.36 -9.67 1.34
CA PRO A 70 -1.15 -11.12 1.37
C PRO A 70 -1.88 -11.80 2.53
N VAL A 71 -2.12 -11.09 3.63
CA VAL A 71 -2.75 -11.64 4.84
C VAL A 71 -4.25 -11.43 4.79
N LYS A 72 -5.00 -12.54 4.60
CA LYS A 72 -6.46 -12.54 4.41
C LYS A 72 -7.26 -12.95 5.64
N GLU A 73 -6.56 -13.31 6.72
CA GLU A 73 -7.15 -13.83 7.95
C GLU A 73 -6.44 -13.20 9.15
N TRP A 74 -7.18 -12.85 10.19
CA TRP A 74 -6.63 -12.36 11.45
C TRP A 74 -6.04 -13.52 12.26
N LYS A 75 -4.76 -13.84 12.01
CA LYS A 75 -4.03 -14.96 12.62
C LYS A 75 -2.54 -14.66 12.78
N GLY A 76 -1.87 -15.54 13.54
CA GLY A 76 -0.44 -15.45 13.83
C GLY A 76 -0.15 -14.69 15.12
N PRO A 77 1.09 -14.78 15.65
CA PRO A 77 1.42 -14.27 16.97
C PRO A 77 1.14 -12.77 17.14
N VAL A 78 1.32 -11.97 16.09
CA VAL A 78 1.02 -10.53 16.14
C VAL A 78 -0.48 -10.28 16.32
N ALA A 79 -1.33 -10.92 15.53
CA ALA A 79 -2.79 -10.78 15.63
C ALA A 79 -3.32 -11.25 16.99
N GLU A 80 -2.79 -12.38 17.49
CA GLU A 80 -3.12 -12.92 18.80
C GLU A 80 -2.75 -11.96 19.93
N LYS A 81 -1.53 -11.42 19.92
CA LYS A 81 -1.07 -10.44 20.93
C LYS A 81 -1.85 -9.14 20.88
N ILE A 82 -2.19 -8.64 19.68
CA ILE A 82 -3.08 -7.47 19.56
C ILE A 82 -4.46 -7.79 20.16
N THR A 83 -5.00 -8.99 19.92
CA THR A 83 -6.30 -9.43 20.48
C THR A 83 -6.25 -9.51 22.01
N GLU A 84 -5.19 -10.08 22.59
CA GLU A 84 -4.98 -10.14 24.04
C GLU A 84 -4.97 -8.74 24.67
N LYS A 85 -4.33 -7.77 24.01
CA LYS A 85 -4.13 -6.40 24.52
C LYS A 85 -5.37 -5.52 24.39
N THR A 86 -6.16 -5.75 23.35
CA THR A 86 -7.28 -4.86 22.99
C THR A 86 -8.66 -5.49 23.25
N GLY A 87 -8.73 -6.81 23.36
CA GLY A 87 -9.99 -7.55 23.34
C GLY A 87 -10.69 -7.51 21.98
N VAL A 88 -10.02 -7.09 20.91
CA VAL A 88 -10.59 -6.98 19.56
C VAL A 88 -9.95 -7.99 18.63
N LYS A 89 -10.81 -8.72 17.90
CA LYS A 89 -10.44 -9.62 16.80
C LYS A 89 -11.05 -9.09 15.50
N LEU A 90 -10.34 -9.24 14.38
CA LEU A 90 -10.84 -8.78 13.08
C LEU A 90 -11.35 -9.93 12.21
N LYS A 91 -12.51 -9.73 11.59
CA LYS A 91 -12.99 -10.53 10.45
C LYS A 91 -12.59 -9.82 9.17
N VAL A 92 -11.51 -10.29 8.54
CA VAL A 92 -10.86 -9.61 7.41
C VAL A 92 -11.51 -10.02 6.09
N THR A 93 -11.71 -9.04 5.20
CA THR A 93 -12.01 -9.22 3.78
C THR A 93 -11.05 -8.35 2.99
N VAL A 94 -10.32 -8.95 2.06
CA VAL A 94 -9.39 -8.23 1.17
C VAL A 94 -10.05 -8.05 -0.19
N ALA A 95 -9.94 -6.84 -0.75
CA ALA A 95 -10.48 -6.53 -2.05
C ALA A 95 -9.89 -7.41 -3.15
N THR A 96 -10.67 -7.72 -4.18
CA THR A 96 -10.17 -8.41 -5.38
C THR A 96 -9.79 -7.45 -6.50
N ASP A 97 -10.35 -6.23 -6.48
CA ASP A 97 -10.11 -5.17 -7.45
C ASP A 97 -10.45 -3.79 -6.86
N ASP A 98 -10.17 -2.73 -7.61
CA ASP A 98 -10.36 -1.32 -7.25
C ASP A 98 -11.83 -0.84 -7.27
N LYS A 99 -12.79 -1.71 -7.63
CA LYS A 99 -14.21 -1.35 -7.77
C LYS A 99 -15.06 -1.74 -6.57
N GLN A 100 -14.58 -2.65 -5.73
CA GLN A 100 -15.37 -3.19 -4.62
C GLN A 100 -15.73 -2.13 -3.59
N LEU A 101 -14.77 -1.35 -3.07
CA LEU A 101 -15.08 -0.29 -2.10
C LEU A 101 -16.03 0.78 -2.69
N PRO A 102 -15.82 1.29 -3.92
CA PRO A 102 -16.81 2.15 -4.60
C PRO A 102 -18.24 1.59 -4.62
N LEU A 103 -18.40 0.28 -4.86
CA LEU A 103 -19.71 -0.37 -4.87
C LEU A 103 -20.31 -0.48 -3.46
N MET A 104 -19.51 -0.80 -2.45
CA MET A 104 -19.94 -0.84 -1.04
C MET A 104 -20.38 0.55 -0.54
N ILE A 105 -19.65 1.60 -0.93
CA ILE A 105 -20.05 2.99 -0.65
C ILE A 105 -21.40 3.29 -1.29
N ALA A 106 -21.61 2.88 -2.55
CA ALA A 106 -22.85 3.15 -3.27
C ALA A 106 -24.06 2.37 -2.72
N SER A 107 -23.84 1.14 -2.23
CA SER A 107 -24.90 0.34 -1.61
C SER A 107 -25.17 0.72 -0.14
N GLY A 108 -24.24 1.40 0.51
CA GLY A 108 -24.26 1.67 1.95
C GLY A 108 -23.88 0.46 2.81
N ASP A 109 -23.45 -0.65 2.21
CA ASP A 109 -23.08 -1.88 2.89
C ASP A 109 -21.59 -1.88 3.26
N LEU A 110 -21.22 -0.92 4.11
CA LEU A 110 -19.85 -0.78 4.63
C LEU A 110 -19.63 -1.65 5.89
N PRO A 111 -18.42 -2.23 6.07
CA PRO A 111 -18.03 -3.01 7.25
C PRO A 111 -17.82 -2.09 8.47
N ASP A 112 -17.41 -2.64 9.61
CA ASP A 112 -17.06 -1.84 10.80
C ASP A 112 -15.85 -0.92 10.53
N LEU A 113 -14.81 -1.47 9.88
CA LEU A 113 -13.57 -0.76 9.54
C LEU A 113 -13.26 -0.89 8.05
N VAL A 114 -12.78 0.20 7.44
CA VAL A 114 -12.25 0.20 6.07
C VAL A 114 -10.81 0.70 6.10
N PHE A 115 -9.88 -0.08 5.56
CA PHE A 115 -8.52 0.37 5.26
C PHE A 115 -8.41 0.63 3.76
N THR A 116 -8.01 1.83 3.34
CA THR A 116 -7.89 2.19 1.91
C THR A 116 -6.73 3.13 1.66
N ASN A 117 -6.06 2.94 0.51
CA ASN A 117 -5.07 3.86 -0.05
C ASN A 117 -5.61 4.70 -1.22
N SER A 118 -6.76 4.33 -1.79
CA SER A 118 -7.26 4.88 -3.06
C SER A 118 -8.58 5.65 -2.93
N ASN A 119 -9.34 5.42 -1.86
CA ASN A 119 -10.63 6.07 -1.59
C ASN A 119 -10.63 6.90 -0.30
N ILE A 120 -9.44 7.38 0.13
CA ILE A 120 -9.25 8.14 1.38
C ILE A 120 -10.17 9.36 1.44
N ASP A 121 -10.23 10.13 0.37
CA ASP A 121 -11.05 11.33 0.30
C ASP A 121 -12.56 10.98 0.35
N ARG A 122 -13.02 9.96 -0.40
CA ARG A 122 -14.42 9.48 -0.35
C ARG A 122 -14.83 9.02 1.03
N MET A 123 -13.95 8.29 1.73
CA MET A 123 -14.23 7.82 3.09
C MET A 123 -14.13 8.92 4.15
N SER A 124 -13.50 10.05 3.84
CA SER A 124 -13.43 11.25 4.69
C SER A 124 -14.69 12.10 4.58
N ASP A 125 -15.85 11.48 4.80
CA ASP A 125 -17.18 12.11 4.78
C ASP A 125 -17.96 11.72 6.05
N SER A 126 -18.51 12.71 6.76
CA SER A 126 -19.37 12.56 7.93
C SER A 126 -20.55 11.60 7.76
N LYS A 127 -21.02 11.38 6.53
CA LYS A 127 -22.12 10.44 6.19
C LYS A 127 -21.66 9.00 6.16
N LEU A 128 -20.38 8.75 5.86
CA LEU A 128 -19.82 7.41 5.68
C LEU A 128 -18.99 6.97 6.89
N SER A 129 -18.31 7.90 7.56
CA SER A 129 -17.37 7.63 8.64
C SER A 129 -17.65 8.45 9.90
N TYR A 130 -17.32 7.91 11.07
CA TYR A 130 -17.28 8.66 12.31
C TYR A 130 -16.04 9.56 12.36
N PRO A 131 -16.17 10.84 12.77
CA PRO A 131 -15.04 11.70 13.09
C PRO A 131 -14.19 11.11 14.22
N TRP A 132 -12.87 11.02 14.02
CA TRP A 132 -11.97 10.53 15.06
C TRP A 132 -11.87 11.50 16.23
N ASN A 133 -11.90 12.82 16.01
CA ASN A 133 -11.89 13.81 17.09
C ASN A 133 -13.07 13.61 18.06
N GLU A 134 -14.29 13.37 17.56
CA GLU A 134 -15.46 13.10 18.40
C GLU A 134 -15.34 11.77 19.17
N LEU A 135 -14.87 10.71 18.50
CA LEU A 135 -14.67 9.41 19.14
C LEU A 135 -13.55 9.46 20.19
N ILE A 136 -12.46 10.17 19.92
CA ILE A 136 -11.34 10.37 20.85
C ILE A 136 -11.81 11.11 22.09
N GLU A 137 -12.51 12.23 21.92
CA GLU A 137 -13.04 13.01 23.05
C GLU A 137 -13.95 12.16 23.95
N LYS A 138 -14.82 11.35 23.33
CA LYS A 138 -15.83 10.58 24.06
C LYS A 138 -15.28 9.29 24.69
N TYR A 139 -14.38 8.58 24.01
CA TYR A 139 -14.03 7.20 24.34
C TYR A 139 -12.55 6.97 24.61
N ALA A 140 -11.66 7.82 24.09
CA ALA A 140 -10.21 7.65 24.20
C ALA A 140 -9.48 9.00 24.42
N PRO A 141 -9.80 9.78 25.48
CA PRO A 141 -9.27 11.14 25.68
C PRO A 141 -7.74 11.21 25.85
N ASP A 142 -7.12 10.08 26.20
CA ASP A 142 -5.67 9.91 26.28
C ASP A 142 -5.00 9.63 24.93
N PHE A 143 -5.78 9.43 23.85
CA PHE A 143 -5.24 9.24 22.51
C PHE A 143 -4.73 10.58 21.96
N LYS A 144 -3.46 10.87 22.19
CA LYS A 144 -2.79 12.06 21.67
C LYS A 144 -2.26 11.79 20.26
N ILE A 145 -2.73 12.58 19.30
CA ILE A 145 -2.27 12.58 17.91
C ILE A 145 -1.51 13.89 17.68
N ASP A 146 -0.39 13.80 16.96
CA ASP A 146 0.39 14.98 16.60
C ASP A 146 -0.48 16.03 15.87
N PRO A 147 -0.44 17.32 16.27
CA PRO A 147 -1.28 18.36 15.68
C PRO A 147 -1.07 18.58 14.19
N ILE A 148 0.14 18.34 13.66
CA ILE A 148 0.41 18.44 12.22
C ILE A 148 -0.32 17.32 11.50
N ARG A 149 -0.28 16.09 12.04
CA ARG A 149 -1.05 14.96 11.48
C ARG A 149 -2.54 15.27 11.50
N VAL A 150 -3.09 15.82 12.58
CA VAL A 150 -4.50 16.24 12.65
C VAL A 150 -4.81 17.28 11.58
N ALA A 151 -4.03 18.37 11.51
CA ALA A 151 -4.25 19.47 10.58
C ALA A 151 -4.24 19.02 9.11
N ILE A 152 -3.38 18.06 8.76
CA ILE A 152 -3.27 17.53 7.39
C ILE A 152 -4.47 16.67 7.00
N HIS A 153 -5.12 16.01 7.96
CA HIS A 153 -6.24 15.10 7.70
C HIS A 153 -7.61 15.73 8.03
N THR A 154 -7.62 17.01 8.44
CA THR A 154 -8.85 17.73 8.76
C THR A 154 -9.51 18.23 7.47
N MET A 155 -10.80 17.90 7.32
CA MET A 155 -11.65 18.27 6.20
C MET A 155 -12.32 19.64 6.44
N ASP A 156 -13.04 20.17 5.46
CA ASP A 156 -13.66 21.51 5.53
C ASP A 156 -14.75 21.61 6.62
N ASP A 157 -15.28 20.48 7.08
CA ASP A 157 -16.23 20.39 8.19
C ASP A 157 -15.56 20.51 9.58
N GLY A 158 -14.23 20.61 9.63
CA GLY A 158 -13.44 20.71 10.85
C GLY A 158 -13.13 19.37 11.51
N ASN A 159 -13.52 18.24 10.90
CA ASN A 159 -13.28 16.90 11.41
C ASN A 159 -12.17 16.19 10.65
N PHE A 160 -11.53 15.21 11.31
CA PHE A 160 -10.67 14.25 10.64
C PHE A 160 -11.19 12.82 10.85
N TYR A 161 -11.08 12.00 9.82
CA TYR A 161 -11.70 10.67 9.76
C TYR A 161 -10.70 9.53 9.78
N THR A 162 -9.42 9.87 9.65
CA THR A 162 -8.30 8.94 9.68
C THR A 162 -7.00 9.70 9.95
N VAL A 163 -5.96 8.97 10.32
CA VAL A 163 -4.57 9.42 10.21
C VAL A 163 -3.86 8.40 9.34
N ARG A 164 -3.21 8.86 8.27
CA ARG A 164 -2.51 7.95 7.36
C ARG A 164 -1.34 7.26 8.06
N ASN A 165 -1.18 5.97 7.76
CA ASN A 165 0.01 5.19 8.14
C ASN A 165 1.26 5.69 7.40
N SER A 166 2.45 5.22 7.78
CA SER A 166 3.73 5.66 7.19
C SER A 166 4.02 7.17 7.27
N PHE A 167 3.20 7.97 7.96
CA PHE A 167 3.44 9.40 8.14
C PHE A 167 4.69 9.61 8.99
N ALA A 168 5.62 10.42 8.49
CA ALA A 168 6.72 10.98 9.26
C ALA A 168 7.22 12.26 8.59
N THR A 169 7.40 13.31 9.39
CA THR A 169 8.11 14.52 8.95
C THR A 169 9.57 14.21 8.64
N GLN A 170 10.20 15.03 7.81
CA GLN A 170 11.62 14.91 7.53
C GLN A 170 12.47 15.00 8.80
N GLU A 171 12.06 15.83 9.77
CA GLU A 171 12.73 15.98 11.05
C GLU A 171 12.64 14.68 11.89
N GLU A 172 11.45 14.07 11.98
CA GLU A 172 11.25 12.77 12.66
C GLU A 172 12.12 11.68 12.02
N MET A 173 12.15 11.62 10.67
CA MET A 173 13.00 10.67 9.94
C MET A 173 14.50 10.94 10.17
N ALA A 174 14.92 12.20 10.27
CA ALA A 174 16.32 12.56 10.48
C ALA A 174 16.82 12.27 11.90
N LYS A 175 15.93 12.25 12.91
CA LYS A 175 16.27 11.92 14.30
C LYS A 175 16.71 10.46 14.48
N ASN A 176 16.30 9.56 13.58
CA ASN A 176 16.72 8.17 13.60
C ASN A 176 17.48 7.81 12.32
N LYS A 177 18.80 7.63 12.42
CA LYS A 177 19.65 7.30 11.26
C LYS A 177 19.29 5.97 10.59
N TYR A 178 18.62 5.07 11.30
CA TYR A 178 18.14 3.77 10.81
C TYR A 178 16.72 3.83 10.22
N ALA A 179 16.01 4.95 10.34
CA ALA A 179 14.75 5.14 9.64
C ALA A 179 15.05 5.44 8.15
N LEU A 180 14.98 4.40 7.32
CA LEU A 180 15.28 4.47 5.88
C LEU A 180 14.05 4.73 5.00
N GLY A 181 12.86 4.74 5.59
CA GLY A 181 11.57 4.81 4.89
C GLY A 181 11.01 3.43 4.55
N SER A 182 9.78 3.39 4.03
CA SER A 182 9.11 2.15 3.63
C SER A 182 9.85 1.43 2.49
N ASP A 183 9.72 0.11 2.40
CA ASP A 183 10.20 -0.69 1.27
C ASP A 183 9.36 -0.52 0.00
N GLY A 184 8.22 0.19 0.08
CA GLY A 184 7.42 0.65 -1.05
C GLY A 184 8.09 1.75 -1.87
N ASN A 185 9.29 1.49 -2.39
CA ASN A 185 10.01 2.36 -3.31
C ASN A 185 10.47 1.53 -4.51
N PRO A 186 10.55 2.09 -5.73
CA PRO A 186 10.81 1.28 -6.92
C PRO A 186 12.27 0.84 -7.02
N GLY A 187 12.48 -0.36 -7.56
CA GLY A 187 13.79 -0.95 -7.81
C GLY A 187 13.76 -1.93 -8.97
N ILE A 188 14.93 -2.27 -9.50
CA ILE A 188 15.11 -3.31 -10.50
C ILE A 188 16.17 -4.28 -9.99
N ALA A 189 15.84 -5.57 -9.94
CA ALA A 189 16.82 -6.62 -9.74
C ALA A 189 17.16 -7.31 -11.06
N VAL A 190 18.41 -7.74 -11.23
CA VAL A 190 18.90 -8.43 -12.43
C VAL A 190 19.56 -9.75 -12.06
N ARG A 191 19.47 -10.75 -12.93
CA ARG A 191 20.15 -12.05 -12.77
C ARG A 191 21.66 -11.87 -12.75
N GLU A 192 22.27 -12.19 -11.60
CA GLU A 192 23.66 -11.86 -11.32
C GLU A 192 24.62 -12.69 -12.17
N GLU A 193 24.37 -13.99 -12.30
CA GLU A 193 25.22 -14.88 -13.10
C GLU A 193 25.16 -14.55 -14.59
N ILE A 194 24.00 -14.12 -15.11
CA ILE A 194 23.87 -13.67 -16.49
C ILE A 194 24.66 -12.37 -16.70
N LEU A 195 24.59 -11.43 -15.75
CA LEU A 195 25.39 -10.21 -15.82
C LEU A 195 26.89 -10.51 -15.82
N GLN A 196 27.34 -11.47 -15.00
CA GLN A 196 28.73 -11.94 -14.97
C GLN A 196 29.15 -12.59 -16.29
N GLU A 197 28.30 -13.44 -16.86
CA GLU A 197 28.55 -14.06 -18.16
C GLU A 197 28.61 -13.07 -19.33
N LEU A 198 27.95 -11.92 -19.21
CA LEU A 198 28.05 -10.80 -20.15
C LEU A 198 29.28 -9.91 -19.90
N GLY A 199 30.10 -10.24 -18.91
CA GLY A 199 31.31 -9.50 -18.55
C GLY A 199 31.09 -8.32 -17.61
N ASN A 200 29.96 -8.28 -16.89
CA ASN A 200 29.55 -7.18 -16.00
C ASN A 200 29.62 -5.79 -16.66
N PRO A 201 28.89 -5.58 -17.78
CA PRO A 201 28.83 -4.25 -18.40
C PRO A 201 28.35 -3.21 -17.37
N PRO A 202 28.92 -1.98 -17.38
CA PRO A 202 28.49 -0.94 -16.47
C PRO A 202 27.05 -0.54 -16.76
N ILE A 203 26.26 -0.30 -15.72
CA ILE A 203 24.88 0.20 -15.82
C ILE A 203 24.84 1.53 -15.05
N ALA A 204 25.22 2.60 -15.73
CA ALA A 204 25.33 3.96 -15.18
C ALA A 204 24.47 4.99 -15.95
N SER A 205 23.61 4.50 -16.84
CA SER A 205 22.63 5.27 -17.60
C SER A 205 21.47 4.35 -18.03
N THR A 206 20.32 4.95 -18.35
CA THR A 206 19.20 4.21 -18.95
C THR A 206 19.57 3.60 -20.31
N ASP A 207 20.44 4.26 -21.08
CA ASP A 207 20.99 3.71 -22.33
C ASP A 207 21.92 2.52 -22.10
N ASP A 208 22.73 2.54 -21.04
CA ASP A 208 23.55 1.36 -20.69
C ASP A 208 22.67 0.19 -20.28
N PHE A 209 21.60 0.45 -19.52
CA PHE A 209 20.64 -0.59 -19.19
C PHE A 209 19.99 -1.18 -20.45
N LEU A 210 19.57 -0.34 -21.42
CA LEU A 210 19.05 -0.82 -22.72
C LEU A 210 20.07 -1.70 -23.46
N LYS A 211 21.36 -1.32 -23.48
CA LYS A 211 22.42 -2.14 -24.08
C LYS A 211 22.51 -3.51 -23.41
N VAL A 212 22.43 -3.58 -22.08
CA VAL A 212 22.43 -4.86 -21.35
C VAL A 212 21.21 -5.70 -21.69
N LEU A 213 20.02 -5.11 -21.74
CA LEU A 213 18.80 -5.82 -22.17
C LEU A 213 18.93 -6.35 -23.61
N GLY A 214 19.57 -5.57 -24.50
CA GLY A 214 19.93 -5.99 -25.85
C GLY A 214 20.88 -7.18 -25.89
N MET A 215 21.93 -7.18 -25.07
CA MET A 215 22.87 -8.31 -24.95
C MET A 215 22.17 -9.57 -24.46
N VAL A 216 21.30 -9.44 -23.44
CA VAL A 216 20.49 -10.55 -22.92
C VAL A 216 19.60 -11.12 -24.01
N LYS A 217 18.85 -10.26 -24.71
CA LYS A 217 17.96 -10.69 -25.80
C LYS A 217 18.71 -11.42 -26.92
N GLN A 218 19.92 -10.96 -27.26
CA GLN A 218 20.74 -11.60 -28.30
C GLN A 218 21.27 -12.96 -27.85
N LYS A 219 21.70 -13.09 -26.60
CA LYS A 219 22.33 -14.31 -26.08
C LYS A 219 21.32 -15.35 -25.56
N TYR A 220 20.16 -14.90 -25.06
CA TYR A 220 19.08 -15.71 -24.49
C TYR A 220 17.74 -15.32 -25.14
N PRO A 221 17.48 -15.74 -26.39
CA PRO A 221 16.31 -15.29 -27.16
C PRO A 221 14.96 -15.69 -26.55
N ASP A 222 14.90 -16.76 -25.75
CA ASP A 222 13.68 -17.22 -25.07
C ASP A 222 13.45 -16.53 -23.70
N MET A 223 14.41 -15.73 -23.24
CA MET A 223 14.34 -15.02 -21.96
C MET A 223 13.71 -13.65 -22.16
N ILE A 224 12.79 -13.27 -21.27
CA ILE A 224 12.23 -11.92 -21.21
C ILE A 224 13.30 -10.99 -20.62
N PRO A 225 13.78 -9.96 -21.35
CA PRO A 225 14.82 -9.09 -20.81
C PRO A 225 14.38 -8.34 -19.55
N LEU A 226 13.15 -7.79 -19.54
CA LEU A 226 12.60 -7.08 -18.40
C LEU A 226 11.12 -7.45 -18.20
N ILE A 227 10.82 -7.97 -17.00
CA ILE A 227 9.45 -8.13 -16.50
C ILE A 227 9.17 -7.06 -15.45
N MET A 228 7.94 -6.54 -15.44
CA MET A 228 7.51 -5.46 -14.55
C MET A 228 6.27 -5.86 -13.77
N ASP A 229 6.21 -5.54 -12.48
CA ASP A 229 4.96 -5.61 -11.73
C ASP A 229 3.93 -4.61 -12.25
N LYS A 230 2.65 -4.96 -12.16
CA LYS A 230 1.53 -4.16 -12.68
C LYS A 230 1.29 -2.86 -11.90
N ASP A 231 1.60 -2.83 -10.61
CA ASP A 231 1.36 -1.69 -9.71
C ASP A 231 2.62 -0.79 -9.60
N TRP A 232 3.80 -1.36 -9.79
CA TRP A 232 5.11 -0.67 -9.82
C TRP A 232 5.60 -0.30 -11.21
N ILE A 233 4.81 -0.57 -12.25
CA ILE A 233 5.16 -0.28 -13.63
C ILE A 233 5.64 1.17 -13.80
N GLU A 234 6.69 1.33 -14.60
CA GLU A 234 7.45 2.55 -14.90
C GLU A 234 8.08 3.35 -13.74
N GLN A 235 7.82 3.02 -12.47
CA GLN A 235 8.18 3.87 -11.32
C GLN A 235 9.69 4.09 -11.15
N TYR A 236 10.52 3.07 -11.42
CA TYR A 236 11.97 3.22 -11.36
C TYR A 236 12.45 4.22 -12.42
N PHE A 237 11.92 4.12 -13.64
CA PHE A 237 12.33 4.97 -14.75
C PHE A 237 11.84 6.41 -14.61
N LEU A 238 10.62 6.65 -14.11
CA LEU A 238 10.16 8.01 -13.80
C LEU A 238 11.20 8.78 -12.99
N GLN A 239 11.77 8.13 -11.97
CA GLN A 239 12.80 8.74 -11.14
C GLN A 239 14.10 9.00 -11.89
N GLN A 240 14.55 8.07 -12.74
CA GLN A 240 15.78 8.26 -13.53
C GLN A 240 15.65 9.39 -14.55
N PHE A 241 14.44 9.71 -15.01
CA PHE A 241 14.16 10.85 -15.89
C PHE A 241 13.93 12.16 -15.11
N GLY A 242 13.95 12.13 -13.78
CA GLY A 242 13.70 13.30 -12.93
C GLY A 242 12.22 13.70 -12.85
N VAL A 243 11.31 12.81 -13.23
CA VAL A 243 9.86 13.04 -13.27
C VAL A 243 9.27 12.88 -11.87
N GLU A 244 8.61 13.93 -11.38
CA GLU A 244 7.95 13.97 -10.07
C GLU A 244 6.53 13.37 -10.19
N GLY A 245 6.42 12.04 -10.07
CA GLY A 245 5.14 11.33 -10.16
C GLY A 245 4.56 11.23 -11.58
N LEU A 246 3.52 10.41 -11.76
CA LEU A 246 2.80 10.26 -13.04
C LEU A 246 1.28 10.28 -12.81
N LEU A 247 0.77 9.28 -12.08
CA LEU A 247 -0.61 9.23 -11.60
C LEU A 247 -0.70 9.97 -10.26
N ASP A 248 -1.81 10.69 -10.05
CA ASP A 248 -2.02 11.54 -8.86
C ASP A 248 -0.90 12.57 -8.61
N GLY A 249 -0.06 12.81 -9.61
CA GLY A 249 1.19 13.55 -9.47
C GLY A 249 0.97 15.04 -9.64
N TRP A 250 1.11 15.78 -8.56
CA TRP A 250 1.44 17.20 -8.62
C TRP A 250 2.96 17.33 -8.65
N TYR A 251 3.46 18.24 -9.46
CA TYR A 251 4.85 18.68 -9.38
C TYR A 251 4.90 20.17 -9.08
N GLU A 252 5.95 20.59 -8.38
CA GLU A 252 6.16 22.00 -8.04
C GLU A 252 7.48 22.48 -8.61
N ARG A 253 7.46 23.66 -9.24
CA ARG A 253 8.64 24.41 -9.68
C ARG A 253 8.42 25.88 -9.39
N ASP A 254 9.41 26.52 -8.78
CA ASP A 254 9.45 27.97 -8.55
C ASP A 254 8.19 28.52 -7.84
N GLY A 255 7.65 27.75 -6.90
CA GLY A 255 6.47 28.08 -6.10
C GLY A 255 5.14 27.93 -6.84
N LYS A 256 5.12 27.29 -8.01
CA LYS A 256 3.92 26.97 -8.79
C LYS A 256 3.76 25.47 -8.92
N VAL A 257 2.52 25.02 -8.77
CA VAL A 257 2.15 23.62 -8.94
C VAL A 257 1.55 23.41 -10.33
N ASP A 258 1.85 22.27 -10.95
CA ASP A 258 1.21 21.83 -12.17
C ASP A 258 1.09 20.30 -12.17
N TYR A 259 0.36 19.74 -13.13
CA TYR A 259 0.05 18.31 -13.17
C TYR A 259 1.15 17.51 -13.86
N ALA A 260 1.47 16.33 -13.33
CA ALA A 260 2.65 15.57 -13.70
C ALA A 260 2.82 15.33 -15.21
N ILE A 261 1.73 15.14 -15.96
CA ILE A 261 1.79 14.90 -17.41
C ILE A 261 2.36 16.08 -18.21
N ARG A 262 2.38 17.29 -17.65
CA ARG A 262 2.94 18.51 -18.26
C ARG A 262 4.40 18.75 -17.90
N GLN A 263 5.03 17.87 -17.12
CA GLN A 263 6.45 17.99 -16.81
C GLN A 263 7.28 17.97 -18.10
N PRO A 264 8.29 18.87 -18.26
CA PRO A 264 9.15 18.90 -19.43
C PRO A 264 9.84 17.57 -19.77
N GLU A 265 10.17 16.78 -18.74
CA GLU A 265 10.89 15.51 -18.84
C GLU A 265 9.95 14.34 -19.19
N MET A 266 8.63 14.55 -19.12
CA MET A 266 7.63 13.50 -19.29
C MET A 266 7.66 12.90 -20.70
N LEU A 267 7.86 13.72 -21.74
CA LEU A 267 7.92 13.22 -23.12
C LEU A 267 9.12 12.27 -23.30
N ASP A 268 10.31 12.64 -22.81
CA ASP A 268 11.50 11.80 -22.92
C ASP A 268 11.32 10.46 -22.17
N PHE A 269 10.67 10.49 -21.02
CA PHE A 269 10.28 9.28 -20.29
C PHE A 269 9.34 8.38 -21.13
N PHE A 270 8.29 8.94 -21.74
CA PHE A 270 7.38 8.17 -22.58
C PHE A 270 8.06 7.57 -23.81
N LYS A 271 8.98 8.32 -24.44
CA LYS A 271 9.80 7.82 -25.54
C LYS A 271 10.66 6.64 -25.10
N PHE A 272 11.25 6.69 -23.90
CA PHE A 272 12.03 5.59 -23.34
C PHE A 272 11.18 4.35 -23.09
N MET A 273 9.99 4.49 -22.49
CA MET A 273 9.08 3.36 -22.29
C MET A 273 8.63 2.75 -23.61
N ASN A 274 8.35 3.58 -24.63
CA ASN A 274 8.08 3.08 -25.97
C ASN A 274 9.28 2.33 -26.57
N ARG A 275 10.49 2.83 -26.37
CA ARG A 275 11.71 2.19 -26.86
C ARG A 275 11.93 0.79 -26.26
N LEU A 276 11.70 0.62 -24.96
CA LEU A 276 11.71 -0.71 -24.30
C LEU A 276 10.79 -1.70 -25.04
N TYR A 277 9.58 -1.26 -25.42
CA TYR A 277 8.63 -2.09 -26.15
C TYR A 277 9.05 -2.34 -27.60
N ARG A 278 9.42 -1.30 -28.36
CA ARG A 278 9.77 -1.43 -29.79
C ARG A 278 11.04 -2.25 -30.01
N GLU A 279 12.00 -2.18 -29.09
CA GLU A 279 13.20 -3.02 -29.10
C GLU A 279 12.92 -4.43 -28.54
N GLY A 280 11.71 -4.66 -28.03
CA GLY A 280 11.17 -5.91 -27.53
C GLY A 280 11.89 -6.43 -26.29
N TYR A 281 12.20 -5.51 -25.37
CA TYR A 281 12.77 -5.82 -24.05
C TYR A 281 11.68 -6.09 -23.01
N VAL A 282 10.47 -5.62 -23.26
CA VAL A 282 9.27 -5.89 -22.45
C VAL A 282 8.20 -6.54 -23.31
N LEU A 283 7.31 -7.31 -22.68
CA LEU A 283 6.16 -7.92 -23.33
C LEU A 283 5.01 -6.93 -23.47
N ALA A 284 4.19 -7.05 -24.52
CA ALA A 284 2.98 -6.24 -24.65
C ALA A 284 1.97 -6.60 -23.54
N GLU A 285 1.90 -7.89 -23.22
CA GLU A 285 1.05 -8.47 -22.18
C GLU A 285 1.34 -7.88 -20.80
N ASN A 286 2.57 -7.40 -20.57
CA ASN A 286 3.01 -6.84 -19.31
C ASN A 286 2.16 -5.62 -18.88
N PHE A 287 1.58 -4.89 -19.84
CA PHE A 287 0.71 -3.73 -19.58
C PHE A 287 -0.77 -4.11 -19.40
N ALA A 288 -1.11 -5.39 -19.52
CA ALA A 288 -2.48 -5.93 -19.41
C ALA A 288 -2.64 -6.91 -18.23
N TYR A 289 -1.61 -7.11 -17.41
CA TYR A 289 -1.65 -8.00 -16.26
C TYR A 289 -2.69 -7.53 -15.24
N THR A 290 -3.53 -8.46 -14.80
CA THR A 290 -4.48 -8.26 -13.70
C THR A 290 -4.06 -8.98 -12.43
N ASN A 291 -3.16 -9.95 -12.54
CA ASN A 291 -2.59 -10.71 -11.43
C ASN A 291 -1.25 -10.08 -11.02
N ASP A 292 -1.13 -9.70 -9.75
CA ASP A 292 0.05 -9.11 -9.08
C ASP A 292 1.17 -10.12 -8.81
N GLN A 293 0.98 -11.41 -9.10
CA GLN A 293 2.00 -12.44 -8.89
C GLN A 293 2.66 -12.92 -10.19
N LEU A 294 2.25 -12.38 -11.34
CA LEU A 294 2.66 -12.94 -12.63
C LEU A 294 4.13 -12.62 -12.94
N ASP A 295 4.56 -11.39 -12.65
CA ASP A 295 5.94 -10.92 -12.74
C ASP A 295 6.88 -11.73 -11.84
N ASP A 296 6.52 -11.89 -10.56
CA ASP A 296 7.16 -12.79 -9.59
C ASP A 296 7.39 -14.20 -10.17
N GLN A 297 6.37 -14.80 -10.80
CA GLN A 297 6.47 -16.13 -11.40
C GLN A 297 7.46 -16.16 -12.58
N TYR A 298 7.47 -15.14 -13.44
CA TYR A 298 8.42 -15.05 -14.54
C TYR A 298 9.87 -14.91 -14.04
N ALA A 299 10.09 -14.05 -13.05
CA ALA A 299 11.40 -13.82 -12.47
C ALA A 299 11.92 -15.08 -11.75
N THR A 300 11.15 -15.60 -10.81
CA THR A 300 11.59 -16.70 -9.92
C THR A 300 11.59 -18.09 -10.59
N SER A 301 10.93 -18.26 -11.74
CA SER A 301 11.08 -19.47 -12.59
C SER A 301 12.24 -19.37 -13.59
N GLY A 302 13.00 -18.27 -13.56
CA GLY A 302 14.16 -18.06 -14.42
C GLY A 302 13.85 -17.65 -15.86
N LYS A 303 12.60 -17.28 -16.17
CA LYS A 303 12.16 -16.85 -17.51
C LYS A 303 12.46 -15.38 -17.81
N ALA A 304 12.74 -14.57 -16.79
CA ALA A 304 13.11 -13.17 -16.94
C ALA A 304 14.54 -12.89 -16.44
N PHE A 305 15.21 -11.94 -17.08
CA PHE A 305 16.53 -11.44 -16.66
C PHE A 305 16.42 -10.35 -15.59
N ALA A 306 15.59 -9.33 -15.85
CA ALA A 306 15.39 -8.22 -14.93
C ALA A 306 13.96 -8.21 -14.41
N HIS A 307 13.80 -7.90 -13.13
CA HIS A 307 12.53 -7.80 -12.43
C HIS A 307 12.39 -6.41 -11.82
N MET A 308 11.45 -5.61 -12.34
CA MET A 308 11.12 -4.29 -11.80
C MET A 308 9.93 -4.38 -10.85
N HIS A 309 10.18 -4.01 -9.59
CA HIS A 309 9.21 -3.99 -8.51
C HIS A 309 9.70 -2.98 -7.46
N THR A 310 9.79 -3.38 -6.20
CA THR A 310 10.23 -2.57 -5.07
C THR A 310 11.72 -2.75 -4.80
N VAL A 311 12.29 -1.88 -3.98
CA VAL A 311 13.69 -1.97 -3.50
C VAL A 311 13.96 -3.20 -2.63
N SER A 312 12.95 -4.00 -2.27
CA SER A 312 13.14 -5.30 -1.62
C SER A 312 13.28 -6.46 -2.61
N ILE A 313 13.03 -6.24 -3.91
CA ILE A 313 12.75 -7.35 -4.84
C ILE A 313 13.90 -8.32 -5.02
N ALA A 314 15.15 -7.85 -5.05
CA ALA A 314 16.31 -8.73 -5.14
C ALA A 314 16.40 -9.71 -3.96
N ASP A 315 16.18 -9.22 -2.73
CA ASP A 315 16.24 -10.06 -1.53
C ASP A 315 15.03 -11.02 -1.47
N SER A 316 13.83 -10.54 -1.83
CA SER A 316 12.60 -11.37 -1.89
C SER A 316 12.69 -12.46 -2.96
N ASP A 317 13.16 -12.14 -4.17
CA ASP A 317 13.33 -13.11 -5.25
C ASP A 317 14.39 -14.14 -4.89
N ASN A 318 15.52 -13.73 -4.30
CA ASN A 318 16.54 -14.66 -3.83
C ASN A 318 16.00 -15.64 -2.78
N SER A 319 15.16 -15.17 -1.87
CA SER A 319 14.48 -16.03 -0.89
C SER A 319 13.58 -17.06 -1.59
N LYS A 320 12.71 -16.62 -2.52
CA LYS A 320 11.82 -17.49 -3.30
C LYS A 320 12.58 -18.52 -4.15
N VAL A 321 13.63 -18.09 -4.86
CA VAL A 321 14.47 -18.93 -5.71
C VAL A 321 15.19 -20.01 -4.88
N LYS A 322 15.75 -19.62 -3.73
CA LYS A 322 16.38 -20.55 -2.79
C LYS A 322 15.38 -21.58 -2.24
N ASN A 323 14.19 -21.14 -1.83
CA ASN A 323 13.14 -22.03 -1.31
C ASN A 323 12.62 -23.00 -2.38
N ALA A 324 12.62 -22.59 -3.65
CA ALA A 324 12.32 -23.45 -4.79
C ALA A 324 13.48 -24.41 -5.18
N GLY A 325 14.61 -24.37 -4.47
CA GLY A 325 15.78 -25.21 -4.76
C GLY A 325 16.55 -24.82 -6.03
N GLN A 326 16.34 -23.60 -6.53
CA GLN A 326 17.04 -23.07 -7.69
C GLN A 326 18.35 -22.37 -7.27
N SER A 327 19.31 -22.24 -8.20
CA SER A 327 20.69 -21.87 -7.86
C SER A 327 21.14 -20.49 -8.37
N PHE A 328 20.30 -19.76 -9.10
CA PHE A 328 20.63 -18.41 -9.56
C PHE A 328 20.31 -17.35 -8.51
N THR A 329 20.84 -16.14 -8.70
CA THR A 329 20.60 -15.03 -7.79
C THR A 329 20.26 -13.75 -8.53
N PHE A 330 19.61 -12.86 -7.80
CA PHE A 330 19.26 -11.52 -8.22
C PHE A 330 20.11 -10.49 -7.48
N LYS A 331 20.59 -9.52 -8.24
CA LYS A 331 21.32 -8.35 -7.76
C LYS A 331 20.51 -7.09 -8.03
N MET A 332 20.31 -6.27 -7.01
CA MET A 332 19.67 -4.98 -7.13
C MET A 332 20.54 -4.02 -7.95
N LEU A 333 19.95 -3.34 -8.94
CA LEU A 333 20.58 -2.23 -9.63
C LEU A 333 20.73 -1.02 -8.69
N PRO A 334 21.70 -0.12 -8.93
CA PRO A 334 21.78 1.13 -8.20
C PRO A 334 20.45 1.91 -8.26
N SER A 335 20.07 2.57 -7.18
CA SER A 335 18.82 3.34 -7.13
C SER A 335 18.86 4.60 -8.01
N ALA A 336 20.08 5.07 -8.31
CA ALA A 336 20.35 6.14 -9.25
C ALA A 336 21.35 5.67 -10.31
N ILE A 337 20.89 5.63 -11.56
CA ILE A 337 21.71 5.39 -12.74
C ILE A 337 21.67 6.60 -13.68
N SER A 338 21.23 7.77 -13.22
CA SER A 338 21.26 9.01 -14.01
C SER A 338 21.62 10.19 -13.10
N ASP A 339 22.21 11.22 -13.69
CA ASP A 339 22.41 12.52 -13.04
C ASP A 339 21.09 13.29 -12.83
N LYS A 340 20.03 12.92 -13.57
CA LYS A 340 18.67 13.46 -13.42
C LYS A 340 17.87 12.77 -12.32
N THR A 341 18.42 11.70 -11.70
CA THR A 341 17.64 10.87 -10.77
C THR A 341 17.07 11.71 -9.63
N LYS A 342 15.74 11.69 -9.49
CA LYS A 342 15.02 12.44 -8.47
C LYS A 342 13.85 11.65 -7.92
N ALA A 343 13.61 11.78 -6.62
CA ALA A 343 12.39 11.31 -5.98
C ALA A 343 11.79 12.42 -5.12
N VAL A 344 10.48 12.50 -5.08
CA VAL A 344 9.76 13.46 -4.23
C VAL A 344 8.92 12.69 -3.22
N SER A 345 8.98 13.11 -1.96
CA SER A 345 8.14 12.57 -0.89
C SER A 345 7.38 13.70 -0.22
N SER A 346 6.07 13.54 -0.05
CA SER A 346 5.27 14.44 0.78
C SER A 346 5.34 14.08 2.27
N GLY A 347 5.86 12.89 2.62
CA GLY A 347 5.92 12.40 4.01
C GLY A 347 4.55 12.15 4.66
N LEU A 348 3.46 12.24 3.89
CA LEU A 348 2.09 12.24 4.43
C LEU A 348 1.51 10.85 4.70
N GLY A 349 2.24 9.79 4.35
CA GLY A 349 1.67 8.45 4.39
C GLY A 349 0.80 8.11 3.17
N PHE A 350 0.41 6.84 3.06
CA PHE A 350 -0.23 6.33 1.84
C PHE A 350 -1.63 5.74 2.04
N ALA A 351 -1.96 5.19 3.21
CA ALA A 351 -3.25 4.56 3.48
C ALA A 351 -3.83 4.99 4.82
N GLY A 352 -5.16 4.98 4.95
CA GLY A 352 -5.87 5.31 6.17
C GLY A 352 -6.87 4.23 6.56
N THR A 353 -7.09 4.11 7.88
CA THR A 353 -8.19 3.30 8.45
C THR A 353 -9.35 4.21 8.82
N PHE A 354 -10.57 3.81 8.48
CA PHE A 354 -11.80 4.55 8.72
C PHE A 354 -12.74 3.71 9.57
N ILE A 355 -13.42 4.37 10.52
CA ILE A 355 -14.49 3.78 11.34
C ILE A 355 -15.81 4.19 10.68
N THR A 356 -16.51 3.24 10.07
CA THR A 356 -17.70 3.57 9.25
C THR A 356 -18.92 3.87 10.12
N LYS A 357 -19.95 4.52 9.58
CA LYS A 357 -21.23 4.72 10.28
C LYS A 357 -21.99 3.43 10.59
N ASN A 358 -21.67 2.33 9.89
CA ASN A 358 -22.24 1.01 10.14
C ASN A 358 -21.52 0.26 11.28
N ASN A 359 -20.43 0.82 11.82
CA ASN A 359 -19.64 0.19 12.87
C ASN A 359 -20.49 -0.09 14.12
N LYS A 360 -20.48 -1.35 14.55
CA LYS A 360 -21.29 -1.86 15.66
C LYS A 360 -20.73 -1.48 17.03
N ASP A 361 -19.44 -1.16 17.11
CA ASP A 361 -18.77 -0.74 18.34
C ASP A 361 -17.67 0.31 18.06
N PRO A 362 -18.06 1.59 17.85
CA PRO A 362 -17.11 2.67 17.60
C PRO A 362 -16.14 2.92 18.77
N GLU A 363 -16.56 2.61 20.00
CA GLU A 363 -15.71 2.72 21.20
C GLU A 363 -14.57 1.70 21.16
N ALA A 364 -14.87 0.43 20.90
CA ALA A 364 -13.85 -0.60 20.77
C ALA A 364 -12.91 -0.30 19.59
N SER A 365 -13.46 0.21 18.48
CA SER A 365 -12.70 0.55 17.28
C SER A 365 -11.68 1.66 17.51
N ILE A 366 -12.08 2.78 18.15
CA ILE A 366 -11.13 3.88 18.38
C ILE A 366 -10.08 3.52 19.45
N LYS A 367 -10.43 2.73 20.47
CA LYS A 367 -9.48 2.21 21.46
C LYS A 367 -8.49 1.20 20.86
N PHE A 368 -8.95 0.37 19.94
CA PHE A 368 -8.09 -0.51 19.16
C PHE A 368 -7.07 0.29 18.33
N LEU A 369 -7.50 1.33 17.62
CA LEU A 369 -6.60 2.22 16.86
C LEU A 369 -5.65 3.01 17.77
N GLN A 370 -6.10 3.44 18.95
CA GLN A 370 -5.24 4.04 19.98
C GLN A 370 -4.11 3.10 20.38
N TYR A 371 -4.41 1.81 20.61
CA TYR A 371 -3.38 0.82 20.93
C TYR A 371 -2.40 0.64 19.77
N LEU A 372 -2.87 0.49 18.53
CA LEU A 372 -1.98 0.38 17.36
C LEU A 372 -1.10 1.62 17.17
N ALA A 373 -1.58 2.80 17.59
CA ALA A 373 -0.84 4.05 17.57
C ALA A 373 0.18 4.22 18.71
N SER A 374 0.12 3.38 19.75
CA SER A 374 1.09 3.38 20.84
C SER A 374 2.45 2.84 20.38
N ASP A 375 3.52 3.14 21.14
CA ASP A 375 4.86 2.61 20.86
C ASP A 375 4.89 1.07 20.88
N GLU A 376 4.20 0.45 21.86
CA GLU A 376 4.04 -1.00 21.94
C GLU A 376 3.33 -1.57 20.70
N GLY A 377 2.17 -0.99 20.34
CA GLY A 377 1.38 -1.44 19.20
C GLY A 377 2.11 -1.30 17.87
N LYS A 378 2.83 -0.19 17.65
CA LYS A 378 3.62 0.02 16.43
C LYS A 378 4.75 -1.00 16.30
N LYS A 379 5.50 -1.24 17.38
CA LYS A 379 6.61 -2.20 17.41
C LYS A 379 6.13 -3.64 17.26
N LEU A 380 5.06 -4.03 17.97
CA LEU A 380 4.44 -5.35 17.84
C LEU A 380 4.00 -5.61 16.40
N THR A 381 3.35 -4.60 15.80
CA THR A 381 2.88 -4.70 14.41
C THR A 381 4.03 -4.79 13.43
N MET A 382 5.07 -3.97 13.57
CA MET A 382 6.17 -3.88 12.59
C MET A 382 7.22 -4.96 12.72
N PHE A 383 7.64 -5.28 13.95
CA PHE A 383 8.78 -6.15 14.22
C PHE A 383 8.37 -7.53 14.74
N GLY A 384 7.12 -7.70 15.16
CA GLY A 384 6.62 -8.91 15.78
C GLY A 384 6.73 -8.90 17.31
N VAL A 385 6.62 -10.08 17.92
CA VAL A 385 6.67 -10.26 19.37
C VAL A 385 8.10 -10.07 19.89
N GLU A 386 8.32 -9.11 20.80
CA GLU A 386 9.62 -8.87 21.41
C GLU A 386 10.11 -10.10 22.20
N GLY A 387 11.41 -10.38 22.13
CA GLY A 387 12.04 -11.56 22.71
C GLY A 387 11.98 -12.80 21.82
N GLU A 388 10.91 -12.96 21.04
CA GLU A 388 10.73 -14.06 20.07
C GLU A 388 11.23 -13.68 18.68
N HIS A 389 10.67 -12.62 18.10
CA HIS A 389 10.96 -12.18 16.74
C HIS A 389 12.07 -11.14 16.67
N TRP A 390 12.24 -10.34 17.72
CA TRP A 390 13.23 -9.27 17.73
C TRP A 390 13.63 -8.87 19.16
N THR A 391 14.75 -8.18 19.30
CA THR A 391 15.17 -7.51 20.54
C THR A 391 15.74 -6.12 20.22
N TRP A 392 15.66 -5.17 21.15
CA TRP A 392 16.28 -3.87 20.94
C TRP A 392 17.80 -3.95 21.12
N ASN A 393 18.57 -3.42 20.17
CA ASN A 393 20.03 -3.42 20.27
C ASN A 393 20.58 -2.10 20.83
N ALA A 394 21.86 -2.12 21.23
CA ALA A 394 22.53 -0.95 21.78
C ALA A 394 22.76 0.18 20.75
N GLU A 395 22.64 -0.13 19.46
CA GLU A 395 22.83 0.82 18.38
C GLU A 395 21.60 1.69 18.13
N GLY A 396 20.42 1.27 18.58
CA GLY A 396 19.17 2.04 18.48
C GLY A 396 18.23 1.61 17.36
N HIS A 397 18.27 0.34 16.96
CA HIS A 397 17.34 -0.26 16.01
C HIS A 397 16.93 -1.68 16.45
N PRO A 398 15.85 -2.27 15.90
CA PRO A 398 15.50 -3.66 16.21
C PRO A 398 16.55 -4.62 15.63
N ASP A 399 16.96 -5.59 16.43
CA ASP A 399 17.70 -6.77 15.99
C ASP A 399 16.69 -7.88 15.70
N LEU A 400 16.45 -8.16 14.41
CA LEU A 400 15.45 -9.12 13.95
C LEU A 400 16.05 -10.54 13.99
N LYS A 401 15.28 -11.49 14.54
CA LYS A 401 15.63 -12.91 14.66
C LYS A 401 15.08 -13.76 13.51
N TYR A 402 14.58 -13.10 12.47
CA TYR A 402 14.02 -13.68 11.25
C TYR A 402 14.53 -12.93 10.02
N ASP A 403 14.42 -13.55 8.85
CA ASP A 403 14.67 -12.85 7.58
C ASP A 403 13.40 -12.09 7.15
N PRO A 404 13.40 -10.75 7.14
CA PRO A 404 12.23 -9.98 6.70
C PRO A 404 11.95 -10.08 5.20
N SER A 405 12.82 -10.75 4.43
CA SER A 405 12.63 -11.04 3.01
C SER A 405 11.93 -12.39 2.78
N ASP A 406 11.80 -13.22 3.81
CA ASP A 406 10.99 -14.44 3.80
C ASP A 406 9.51 -14.06 3.99
N SER A 407 8.82 -13.89 2.86
CA SER A 407 7.40 -13.53 2.87
C SER A 407 6.53 -14.57 3.57
N ASP A 408 6.87 -15.85 3.51
CA ASP A 408 6.05 -16.91 4.13
C ASP A 408 6.13 -16.81 5.66
N PHE A 409 7.33 -16.60 6.19
CA PHE A 409 7.52 -16.33 7.62
C PHE A 409 6.80 -15.05 8.05
N VAL A 410 7.00 -13.93 7.35
CA VAL A 410 6.40 -12.64 7.69
C VAL A 410 4.86 -12.71 7.65
N ASN A 411 4.29 -13.30 6.61
CA ASN A 411 2.84 -13.39 6.40
C ASN A 411 2.18 -14.32 7.42
N SER A 412 2.77 -15.50 7.68
CA SER A 412 2.21 -16.48 8.62
C SER A 412 2.21 -15.97 10.08
N ASN A 413 3.16 -15.09 10.42
CA ASN A 413 3.22 -14.47 11.74
C ASN A 413 2.43 -13.16 11.86
N GLY A 414 1.90 -12.63 10.75
CA GLY A 414 1.16 -11.37 10.72
C GLY A 414 2.03 -10.13 10.97
N ILE A 415 3.35 -10.24 10.78
CA ILE A 415 4.30 -9.15 10.97
C ILE A 415 4.13 -8.15 9.81
N LYS A 416 4.26 -6.84 10.10
CA LYS A 416 4.06 -5.69 9.19
C LYS A 416 2.60 -5.47 8.74
N TRP A 417 1.79 -6.51 8.59
CA TRP A 417 0.48 -6.47 7.92
C TRP A 417 -0.72 -6.03 8.77
N TRP A 418 -0.55 -5.57 10.02
CA TRP A 418 -1.66 -5.04 10.84
C TRP A 418 -1.52 -3.53 11.14
N TYR A 419 -0.74 -2.84 10.31
CA TYR A 419 -0.45 -1.41 10.26
C TYR A 419 -1.62 -0.50 9.87
N LEU A 420 -2.80 -0.80 10.42
CA LEU A 420 -4.00 0.04 10.36
C LEU A 420 -3.76 1.42 11.01
N TYR A 421 -2.74 1.51 11.86
CA TYR A 421 -2.02 2.72 12.21
C TYR A 421 -0.52 2.37 12.35
N ASN A 422 0.36 3.17 11.76
CA ASN A 422 1.81 3.16 12.06
C ASN A 422 2.47 4.48 11.62
N ASP A 423 3.73 4.73 12.00
CA ASP A 423 4.49 5.90 11.54
C ASP A 423 5.66 5.52 10.65
N GLY A 424 6.09 6.48 9.82
CA GLY A 424 7.17 6.26 8.86
C GLY A 424 8.53 5.98 9.51
N VAL A 425 8.73 6.35 10.78
CA VAL A 425 9.98 6.09 11.52
C VAL A 425 10.06 4.62 11.89
N THR A 426 9.01 4.06 12.49
CA THR A 426 8.96 2.66 12.92
C THR A 426 8.99 1.72 11.72
N GLU A 427 8.20 2.02 10.68
CA GLU A 427 8.28 1.33 9.40
C GLU A 427 9.68 1.44 8.77
N GLY A 428 10.28 2.63 8.81
CA GLY A 428 11.62 2.87 8.29
C GLY A 428 12.71 2.08 9.01
N MET A 429 12.54 1.79 10.30
CA MET A 429 13.46 0.95 11.06
C MET A 429 13.36 -0.53 10.67
N LEU A 430 12.16 -1.05 10.35
CA LEU A 430 12.00 -2.42 9.82
C LEU A 430 12.76 -2.59 8.50
N SER A 431 12.84 -1.52 7.71
CA SER A 431 13.57 -1.51 6.44
C SER A 431 15.09 -1.57 6.61
N TYR A 432 15.63 -1.21 7.78
CA TYR A 432 17.07 -1.29 8.04
C TYR A 432 17.46 -2.70 8.52
N VAL A 433 18.03 -3.47 7.60
CA VAL A 433 18.59 -4.80 7.85
C VAL A 433 20.04 -4.81 7.36
N PRO A 434 21.04 -4.79 8.26
CA PRO A 434 22.44 -4.70 7.88
C PRO A 434 22.85 -5.72 6.82
N GLY A 435 23.57 -5.28 5.78
CA GLY A 435 24.11 -6.15 4.73
C GLY A 435 23.15 -6.53 3.60
N THR A 436 21.85 -6.23 3.71
CA THR A 436 20.88 -6.54 2.64
C THR A 436 20.94 -5.56 1.47
N GLN A 437 20.48 -6.00 0.30
CA GLN A 437 20.44 -5.17 -0.90
C GLN A 437 19.39 -4.05 -0.76
N LYS A 438 18.26 -4.35 -0.11
CA LYS A 438 17.23 -3.39 0.26
C LYS A 438 17.77 -2.22 1.07
N THR A 439 18.52 -2.49 2.14
CA THR A 439 19.12 -1.45 2.99
C THR A 439 20.03 -0.54 2.17
N LYS A 440 20.87 -1.13 1.30
CA LYS A 440 21.74 -0.37 0.40
C LYS A 440 20.94 0.52 -0.55
N ALA A 441 19.92 -0.02 -1.22
CA ALA A 441 19.09 0.73 -2.16
C ALA A 441 18.36 1.90 -1.47
N LEU A 442 17.81 1.69 -0.27
CA LEU A 442 17.16 2.77 0.47
C LEU A 442 18.15 3.86 0.93
N MET A 443 19.37 3.50 1.31
CA MET A 443 20.41 4.47 1.63
C MET A 443 20.84 5.30 0.40
N GLU A 444 21.01 4.66 -0.76
CA GLU A 444 21.27 5.35 -2.03
C GLU A 444 20.13 6.30 -2.38
N ARG A 445 18.89 5.83 -2.24
CA ARG A 445 17.68 6.61 -2.46
C ARG A 445 17.61 7.86 -1.60
N LYS A 446 17.94 7.75 -0.32
CA LYS A 446 17.93 8.88 0.62
C LYS A 446 18.79 10.06 0.15
N ALA A 447 19.82 9.82 -0.67
CA ALA A 447 20.69 10.87 -1.20
C ALA A 447 20.03 11.77 -2.27
N PHE A 448 18.94 11.32 -2.92
CA PHE A 448 18.26 12.07 -4.00
C PHE A 448 16.77 12.32 -3.74
N VAL A 449 16.25 11.93 -2.57
CA VAL A 449 14.87 12.26 -2.16
C VAL A 449 14.78 13.72 -1.74
N VAL A 450 13.83 14.44 -2.32
CA VAL A 450 13.43 15.78 -1.92
C VAL A 450 12.09 15.71 -1.19
N TYR A 451 12.03 16.29 0.01
CA TYR A 451 10.79 16.35 0.79
C TYR A 451 10.00 17.61 0.41
N LYS A 452 8.75 17.43 -0.02
CA LYS A 452 7.79 18.49 -0.38
C LYS A 452 6.43 18.25 0.30
N PRO A 453 6.33 18.38 1.64
CA PRO A 453 5.11 18.11 2.37
C PRO A 453 3.92 18.99 1.93
N GLU A 454 4.19 20.19 1.44
CA GLU A 454 3.21 21.13 0.90
C GLU A 454 2.42 20.59 -0.31
N LEU A 455 3.00 19.69 -1.12
CA LEU A 455 2.27 19.04 -2.22
C LEU A 455 1.15 18.14 -1.68
N GLY A 456 1.38 17.51 -0.53
CA GLY A 456 0.38 16.67 0.11
C GLY A 456 -0.80 17.43 0.72
N LEU A 457 -0.72 18.76 0.82
CA LEU A 457 -1.81 19.62 1.29
C LEU A 457 -2.88 19.90 0.21
N ILE A 458 -2.59 19.54 -1.04
CA ILE A 458 -3.50 19.66 -2.18
C ILE A 458 -4.49 18.49 -2.13
N GLN A 459 -5.41 18.58 -1.18
CA GLN A 459 -6.44 17.58 -0.95
C GLN A 459 -7.74 18.02 -1.58
N LEU A 460 -8.32 17.10 -2.36
CA LEU A 460 -9.61 17.30 -3.01
C LEU A 460 -10.75 17.02 -2.05
N GLN A 461 -11.80 17.82 -2.14
CA GLN A 461 -13.01 17.60 -1.36
C GLN A 461 -13.89 16.53 -2.01
N PRO A 462 -14.57 15.68 -1.22
CA PRO A 462 -15.64 14.83 -1.71
C PRO A 462 -16.66 15.62 -2.53
N ASP A 463 -17.17 15.01 -3.61
CA ASP A 463 -18.19 15.58 -4.51
C ASP A 463 -17.84 16.92 -5.18
N SER A 464 -16.60 17.41 -5.06
CA SER A 464 -16.16 18.62 -5.76
C SER A 464 -16.03 18.41 -7.27
N GLU A 465 -16.16 19.51 -8.02
CA GLU A 465 -15.95 19.49 -9.47
C GLU A 465 -14.49 19.19 -9.81
N GLU A 466 -13.55 19.70 -9.03
CA GLU A 466 -12.11 19.46 -9.16
C GLU A 466 -11.78 17.99 -8.99
N LYS A 467 -12.43 17.30 -8.03
CA LYS A 467 -12.28 15.86 -7.86
C LYS A 467 -12.79 15.11 -9.09
N THR A 468 -13.96 15.50 -9.60
CA THR A 468 -14.53 14.90 -10.81
C THR A 468 -13.61 15.08 -12.03
N ILE A 469 -13.03 16.27 -12.21
CA ILE A 469 -12.07 16.56 -13.27
C ILE A 469 -10.83 15.67 -13.11
N LYS A 470 -10.25 15.63 -11.91
CA LYS A 470 -9.05 14.84 -11.63
C LYS A 470 -9.28 13.35 -11.90
N THR A 471 -10.35 12.75 -11.37
CA THR A 471 -10.68 11.34 -11.61
C THR A 471 -10.77 11.02 -13.10
N LYS A 472 -11.43 11.87 -13.90
CA LYS A 472 -11.52 11.68 -15.35
C LYS A 472 -10.15 11.78 -16.04
N ILE A 473 -9.29 12.70 -15.59
CA ILE A 473 -7.93 12.85 -16.12
C ILE A 473 -7.09 11.62 -15.78
N ASP A 474 -7.11 11.12 -14.54
CA ASP A 474 -6.33 9.95 -14.14
C ASP A 474 -6.78 8.67 -14.83
N GLU A 475 -8.10 8.45 -14.95
CA GLU A 475 -8.65 7.33 -15.72
C GLU A 475 -8.23 7.41 -17.18
N MET A 476 -8.23 8.62 -17.77
CA MET A 476 -7.75 8.84 -19.12
C MET A 476 -6.25 8.53 -19.24
N ILE A 477 -5.40 9.05 -18.35
CA ILE A 477 -3.95 8.76 -18.35
C ILE A 477 -3.67 7.26 -18.20
N LYS A 478 -4.35 6.58 -17.26
CA LYS A 478 -4.21 5.13 -17.03
C LYS A 478 -4.42 4.33 -18.32
N ASN A 479 -5.36 4.75 -19.16
CA ASN A 479 -5.66 4.10 -20.43
C ASN A 479 -4.76 4.56 -21.58
N GLU A 480 -4.51 5.87 -21.69
CA GLU A 480 -3.78 6.45 -22.81
C GLU A 480 -2.28 6.15 -22.76
N LYS A 481 -1.67 6.05 -21.55
CA LYS A 481 -0.25 5.72 -21.40
C LYS A 481 0.14 4.42 -22.07
N VAL A 482 -0.72 3.41 -22.01
CA VAL A 482 -0.48 2.10 -22.63
C VAL A 482 -0.40 2.22 -24.15
N ARG A 483 -1.20 3.10 -24.76
CA ARG A 483 -1.14 3.36 -26.22
C ARG A 483 0.16 4.05 -26.61
N ILE A 484 0.72 4.90 -25.75
CA ILE A 484 2.01 5.55 -25.98
C ILE A 484 3.13 4.49 -25.90
N TYR A 485 3.12 3.65 -24.87
CA TYR A 485 4.11 2.58 -24.72
C TYR A 485 4.10 1.60 -25.89
N LEU A 486 2.92 1.17 -26.33
CA LEU A 486 2.74 0.19 -27.40
C LEU A 486 2.74 0.77 -28.82
N ALA A 487 3.04 2.06 -28.99
CA ALA A 487 3.12 2.69 -30.31
C ALA A 487 4.19 2.03 -31.19
N LYS A 488 3.95 1.93 -32.49
CA LYS A 488 4.83 1.21 -33.44
C LYS A 488 6.07 2.00 -33.80
N SER A 489 6.07 3.30 -33.56
CA SER A 489 7.15 4.23 -33.84
C SER A 489 7.26 5.27 -32.73
N GLU A 490 8.44 5.91 -32.63
CA GLU A 490 8.65 7.01 -31.70
C GLU A 490 7.75 8.20 -32.07
N GLU A 491 7.56 8.47 -33.36
CA GLU A 491 6.70 9.54 -33.87
C GLU A 491 5.23 9.33 -33.47
N GLU A 492 4.74 8.09 -33.55
CA GLU A 492 3.40 7.73 -33.06
C GLU A 492 3.29 7.87 -31.54
N ALA A 493 4.34 7.49 -30.79
CA ALA A 493 4.37 7.68 -29.33
C ALA A 493 4.28 9.17 -28.95
N VAL A 494 5.04 10.03 -29.63
CA VAL A 494 5.01 11.50 -29.44
C VAL A 494 3.61 12.04 -29.74
N ALA A 495 3.01 11.66 -30.88
CA ALA A 495 1.67 12.10 -31.25
C ALA A 495 0.60 11.66 -30.23
N ASN A 496 0.71 10.43 -29.71
CA ASN A 496 -0.19 9.91 -28.68
C ASN A 496 -0.03 10.67 -27.35
N TYR A 497 1.20 11.01 -26.94
CA TYR A 497 1.46 11.83 -25.76
C TYR A 497 0.86 13.24 -25.90
N GLU A 498 1.10 13.92 -27.02
CA GLU A 498 0.51 15.25 -27.26
C GLU A 498 -1.02 15.20 -27.26
N SER A 499 -1.60 14.14 -27.81
CA SER A 499 -3.05 13.93 -27.77
C SER A 499 -3.55 13.75 -26.34
N MET A 500 -2.83 12.98 -25.50
CA MET A 500 -3.17 12.77 -24.09
C MET A 500 -3.19 14.10 -23.31
N VAL A 501 -2.17 14.95 -23.50
CA VAL A 501 -2.11 16.28 -22.87
C VAL A 501 -3.28 17.17 -23.32
N LYS A 502 -3.56 17.23 -24.63
CA LYS A 502 -4.70 17.99 -25.19
C LYS A 502 -6.04 17.45 -24.70
N ASN A 503 -6.16 16.15 -24.46
CA ASN A 503 -7.37 15.55 -23.91
C ASN A 503 -7.55 15.94 -22.44
N ALA A 504 -6.49 15.96 -21.64
CA ALA A 504 -6.54 16.46 -20.27
C ALA A 504 -7.02 17.92 -20.21
N GLU A 505 -6.49 18.77 -21.10
CA GLU A 505 -6.92 20.17 -21.26
C GLU A 505 -8.42 20.29 -21.51
N LYS A 506 -8.96 19.50 -22.45
CA LYS A 506 -10.39 19.46 -22.76
C LYS A 506 -11.24 18.98 -21.57
N ILE A 507 -10.72 18.08 -20.74
CA ILE A 507 -11.42 17.58 -19.54
C ILE A 507 -11.49 18.67 -18.46
N GLY A 508 -10.53 19.59 -18.43
CA GLY A 508 -10.49 20.71 -17.49
C GLY A 508 -9.17 20.85 -16.72
N LEU A 509 -8.06 20.33 -17.26
CA LEU A 509 -6.75 20.36 -16.60
C LEU A 509 -6.34 21.76 -16.13
N ASP A 510 -6.52 22.80 -16.96
CA ASP A 510 -6.14 24.16 -16.58
C ASP A 510 -6.88 24.65 -15.35
N ARG A 511 -8.20 24.40 -15.29
CA ARG A 511 -9.02 24.74 -14.12
C ARG A 511 -8.54 23.99 -12.87
N LEU A 512 -8.23 22.71 -13.02
CA LEU A 512 -7.73 21.88 -11.92
C LEU A 512 -6.38 22.41 -11.39
N VAL A 513 -5.48 22.81 -12.28
CA VAL A 513 -4.18 23.42 -11.95
C VAL A 513 -4.35 24.78 -11.27
N ASP A 514 -5.27 25.63 -11.75
CA ASP A 514 -5.55 26.93 -11.12
C ASP A 514 -6.06 26.76 -9.68
N TRP A 515 -6.99 25.82 -9.46
CA TRP A 515 -7.47 25.48 -8.13
C TRP A 515 -6.33 24.96 -7.22
N ALA A 516 -5.49 24.07 -7.74
CA ALA A 516 -4.37 23.49 -6.98
C ALA A 516 -3.37 24.57 -6.56
N ASN A 517 -3.06 25.53 -7.45
CA ASN A 517 -2.21 26.67 -7.10
C ASN A 517 -2.83 27.53 -6.01
N GLN A 518 -4.14 27.84 -6.06
CA GLN A 518 -4.80 28.61 -5.00
C GLN A 518 -4.73 27.88 -3.65
N THR A 519 -4.97 26.57 -3.65
CA THR A 519 -4.88 25.73 -2.45
C THR A 519 -3.46 25.69 -1.90
N TYR A 520 -2.47 25.49 -2.77
CA TYR A 520 -1.06 25.48 -2.43
C TYR A 520 -0.63 26.81 -1.80
N GLN A 521 -0.96 27.96 -2.41
CA GLN A 521 -0.59 29.27 -1.88
C GLN A 521 -1.20 29.55 -0.49
N LYS A 522 -2.42 29.06 -0.22
CA LYS A 522 -3.07 29.19 1.10
C LYS A 522 -2.41 28.35 2.19
N LYS A 523 -1.85 27.18 1.82
CA LYS A 523 -1.42 26.16 2.77
C LYS A 523 0.10 26.01 2.91
N LYS A 524 0.90 26.48 1.94
CA LYS A 524 2.37 26.30 1.91
C LYS A 524 3.12 26.82 3.15
N ASP A 525 2.56 27.82 3.84
CA ASP A 525 3.19 28.41 5.02
C ASP A 525 2.92 27.60 6.31
N LEU A 526 2.05 26.58 6.28
CA LEU A 526 1.78 25.71 7.45
C LEU A 526 3.01 24.93 7.92
N PHE A 527 3.98 24.69 7.01
CA PHE A 527 5.22 23.98 7.31
C PHE A 527 6.44 24.89 7.49
N LYS A 528 6.29 26.21 7.32
CA LYS A 528 7.36 27.16 7.63
C LYS A 528 7.33 27.47 9.12
N LYS A 529 8.08 26.70 9.91
CA LYS A 529 8.39 27.03 11.31
C LYS A 529 9.82 27.51 11.43
#